data_AF-A0A4W5JLL0-F1
#
_entry.id   AF-A0A4W5JLL0-F1
#
_cell.length_a   1.000
_cell.length_b   1.000
_cell.length_c   1.000
_cell.angle_alpha   90.00
_cell.angle_beta   90.00
_cell.angle_gamma   90.00
#
_symmetry.space_group_name_H-M   'P 1'
#
loop_
_entity.id
_entity.type
_entity.pdbx_description
1 polymer ?
#
loop_
_entity_poly.entity_id
_entity_poly.type
_entity_poly.pdbx_seq_one_letter_code
_entity_poly.pdbx_strand_id
1 'polypeptide(L)'
;QNPNMTEVRIVLVGKTGSGKSATGNAILGRKAFESKMSAISVTSSSKKKREKVGGQHVAVIDTPGLFDTKLTQEELLKVISRLLFSAPGPHVFLVVLKLGGFTEEQQEIVEMIQKLFGDEASKYTMAVFTHGDLLDDATMKDFPHGNSKLESFIAKCKGGYHVFNNEDHNPSQVTELLEKIDKMVKVNGGSHYTNEMFQKAERAIEDEKERILKESEEQRLREMEKLKATFEGELLREDEKLRRKQESEARENAENTNHLRASPLGIAVGAALGATVGAVVNACNSQ
;
A
#
# COMPACT_ATOMS: atom_id res chain seq x y z
N GLN A 1 12.85 13.64 38.34
CA GLN A 1 12.37 12.42 37.65
C GLN A 1 13.49 11.39 37.74
N ASN A 2 13.17 10.18 38.21
CA ASN A 2 14.18 9.14 38.51
C ASN A 2 14.57 8.42 37.21
N PRO A 3 15.86 8.37 36.80
CA PRO A 3 16.25 8.02 35.44
C PRO A 3 16.36 6.51 35.15
N ASN A 4 15.76 5.64 35.98
CA ASN A 4 15.94 4.18 35.87
C ASN A 4 14.65 3.36 36.04
N MET A 5 13.50 3.86 35.58
CA MET A 5 12.30 3.04 35.40
C MET A 5 11.93 3.00 33.91
N THR A 6 12.20 1.86 33.27
CA THR A 6 11.94 1.61 31.85
C THR A 6 10.43 1.57 31.59
N GLU A 7 9.85 2.64 31.06
CA GLU A 7 8.42 2.68 30.69
C GLU A 7 8.14 1.78 29.47
N VAL A 8 7.25 0.79 29.59
CA VAL A 8 6.73 0.02 28.45
C VAL A 8 5.72 0.88 27.69
N ARG A 9 5.84 0.93 26.36
CA ARG A 9 5.06 1.84 25.49
C ARG A 9 4.29 1.00 24.48
N ILE A 10 2.97 1.05 24.58
CA ILE A 10 2.03 0.21 23.86
C ILE A 10 1.19 1.11 22.94
N VAL A 11 1.12 0.77 21.66
CA VAL A 11 0.23 1.42 20.69
C VAL A 11 -0.86 0.43 20.31
N LEU A 12 -2.13 0.81 20.50
CA LEU A 12 -3.27 -0.01 20.14
C LEU A 12 -3.73 0.35 18.73
N VAL A 13 -3.77 -0.61 17.82
CA VAL A 13 -4.23 -0.44 16.43
C VAL A 13 -5.30 -1.49 16.11
N GLY A 14 -6.22 -1.19 15.19
CA GLY A 14 -7.34 -2.08 14.90
C GLY A 14 -8.57 -1.36 14.38
N LYS A 15 -9.51 -2.11 13.81
CA LYS A 15 -10.78 -1.59 13.28
C LYS A 15 -11.59 -0.84 14.35
N THR A 16 -12.42 0.12 13.94
CA THR A 16 -13.46 0.69 14.82
C THR A 16 -14.33 -0.43 15.44
N GLY A 17 -14.60 -0.34 16.74
CA GLY A 17 -15.40 -1.34 17.45
C GLY A 17 -14.67 -2.63 17.85
N SER A 18 -13.38 -2.80 17.53
CA SER A 18 -12.62 -4.01 17.92
C SER A 18 -12.28 -4.11 19.41
N GLY A 19 -12.56 -3.05 20.19
CA GLY A 19 -12.33 -3.01 21.63
C GLY A 19 -11.03 -2.33 22.08
N LYS A 20 -10.31 -1.61 21.21
CA LYS A 20 -9.05 -0.90 21.54
C LYS A 20 -9.11 -0.11 22.86
N SER A 21 -10.04 0.83 22.98
CA SER A 21 -10.16 1.68 24.18
C SER A 21 -10.49 0.88 25.44
N ALA A 22 -11.28 -0.20 25.32
CA ALA A 22 -11.57 -1.11 26.44
C ALA A 22 -10.32 -1.89 26.86
N THR A 23 -9.56 -2.44 25.89
CA THR A 23 -8.28 -3.10 26.14
C THR A 23 -7.27 -2.16 26.79
N GLY A 24 -7.21 -0.89 26.34
CA GLY A 24 -6.36 0.12 26.97
C GLY A 24 -6.75 0.41 28.41
N ASN A 25 -8.05 0.43 28.72
CA ASN A 25 -8.55 0.59 30.08
C ASN A 25 -8.20 -0.60 30.98
N ALA A 26 -8.34 -1.82 30.44
CA ALA A 26 -8.02 -3.03 31.18
C ALA A 26 -6.52 -3.15 31.46
N ILE A 27 -5.66 -2.86 30.47
CA ILE A 27 -4.20 -2.79 30.66
C ILE A 27 -3.83 -1.80 31.76
N LEU A 28 -4.46 -0.62 31.78
CA LEU A 28 -4.17 0.42 32.77
C LEU A 28 -4.92 0.19 34.11
N GLY A 29 -5.78 -0.82 34.22
CA GLY A 29 -6.59 -1.07 35.41
C GLY A 29 -7.57 0.06 35.78
N ARG A 30 -7.90 0.96 34.86
CA ARG A 30 -8.82 2.09 35.09
C ARG A 30 -9.47 2.61 33.81
N LYS A 31 -10.57 3.35 33.95
CA LYS A 31 -11.26 4.03 32.83
C LYS A 31 -10.46 5.26 32.36
N ALA A 32 -9.40 5.04 31.57
CA ALA A 32 -8.51 6.07 31.04
C ALA A 32 -8.94 6.60 29.65
N PHE A 33 -9.67 5.78 28.90
CA PHE A 33 -10.20 6.02 27.56
C PHE A 33 -11.73 5.87 27.57
N GLU A 34 -12.39 6.69 26.77
CA GLU A 34 -13.83 6.56 26.55
C GLU A 34 -14.07 5.33 25.65
N SER A 35 -14.78 4.33 26.18
CA SER A 35 -15.15 3.13 25.44
C SER A 35 -16.68 3.08 25.33
N LYS A 36 -17.21 3.08 24.11
CA LYS A 36 -18.63 2.94 23.80
C LYS A 36 -18.81 1.95 22.66
N MET A 37 -19.81 1.08 22.75
CA MET A 37 -20.26 0.28 21.62
C MET A 37 -20.96 1.21 20.62
N SER A 38 -20.26 1.57 19.54
CA SER A 38 -20.76 2.45 18.50
C SER A 38 -20.24 1.98 17.14
N ALA A 39 -21.07 2.10 16.10
CA ALA A 39 -20.67 1.85 14.72
C ALA A 39 -19.71 2.93 14.17
N ILE A 40 -19.59 4.05 14.88
CA ILE A 40 -18.76 5.21 14.52
C ILE A 40 -17.69 5.41 15.59
N SER A 41 -16.44 5.67 15.18
CA SER A 41 -15.36 5.93 16.14
C SER A 41 -15.67 7.15 17.00
N VAL A 42 -15.62 6.94 18.31
CA VAL A 42 -15.67 8.00 19.33
C VAL A 42 -14.30 8.69 19.45
N THR A 43 -13.23 7.97 19.14
CA THR A 43 -11.85 8.48 19.19
C THR A 43 -11.52 9.16 17.85
N SER A 44 -11.48 10.49 17.86
CA SER A 44 -11.11 11.33 16.71
C SER A 44 -9.62 11.69 16.65
N SER A 45 -8.89 11.48 17.74
CA SER A 45 -7.45 11.74 17.85
C SER A 45 -6.82 10.76 18.83
N SER A 46 -5.55 10.46 18.64
CA SER A 46 -4.86 9.49 19.49
C SER A 46 -4.60 10.04 20.88
N LYS A 47 -4.82 9.22 21.90
CA LYS A 47 -4.70 9.60 23.31
C LYS A 47 -3.64 8.74 23.99
N LYS A 48 -2.67 9.38 24.65
CA LYS A 48 -1.66 8.69 25.49
C LYS A 48 -2.05 8.77 26.96
N LYS A 49 -2.06 7.64 27.66
CA LYS A 49 -2.31 7.53 29.09
C LYS A 49 -1.25 6.66 29.75
N ARG A 50 -0.95 6.93 31.01
CA ARG A 50 0.09 6.26 31.81
C ARG A 50 -0.50 5.72 33.09
N GLU A 51 0.03 4.59 33.55
CA GLU A 51 -0.22 4.02 34.87
C GLU A 51 0.95 3.14 35.33
N LYS A 52 1.05 2.90 36.64
CA LYS A 52 1.93 1.88 37.21
C LYS A 52 1.14 0.59 37.44
N VAL A 53 1.45 -0.45 36.68
CA VAL A 53 0.73 -1.73 36.66
C VAL A 53 1.68 -2.83 37.10
N GLY A 54 1.37 -3.53 38.19
CA GLY A 54 2.23 -4.61 38.70
C GLY A 54 3.67 -4.18 39.01
N GLY A 55 3.89 -2.89 39.35
CA GLY A 55 5.22 -2.33 39.54
C GLY A 55 5.88 -1.74 38.29
N GLN A 56 5.37 -2.06 37.10
CA GLN A 56 5.88 -1.63 35.80
C GLN A 56 5.20 -0.33 35.35
N HIS A 57 5.98 0.65 34.87
CA HIS A 57 5.42 1.83 34.22
C HIS A 57 4.95 1.48 32.81
N VAL A 58 3.68 1.74 32.53
CA VAL A 58 3.06 1.44 31.24
C VAL A 58 2.44 2.71 30.66
N ALA A 59 2.77 3.01 29.41
CA ALA A 59 2.09 4.00 28.59
C ALA A 59 1.31 3.32 27.48
N VAL A 60 0.01 3.61 27.40
CA VAL A 60 -0.87 3.11 26.34
C VAL A 60 -1.30 4.27 25.46
N ILE A 61 -1.20 4.09 24.15
CA ILE A 61 -1.64 5.02 23.13
C ILE A 61 -2.83 4.37 22.41
N ASP A 62 -4.03 4.91 22.65
CA ASP A 62 -5.25 4.52 21.92
C ASP A 62 -5.32 5.34 20.63
N THR A 63 -5.47 4.67 19.48
CA THR A 63 -5.56 5.31 18.17
C THR A 63 -7.00 5.31 17.65
N PRO A 64 -7.36 6.24 16.74
CA PRO A 64 -8.59 6.12 15.98
C PRO A 64 -8.65 4.77 15.24
N GLY A 65 -9.86 4.30 14.96
CA GLY A 65 -10.05 3.01 14.29
C GLY A 65 -9.62 3.03 12.84
N LEU A 66 -8.88 1.99 12.44
CA LEU A 66 -8.62 1.69 11.04
C LEU A 66 -9.95 1.40 10.33
N PHE A 67 -10.03 1.74 9.06
CA PHE A 67 -11.25 1.59 8.23
C PHE A 67 -12.48 2.38 8.71
N ASP A 68 -12.29 3.49 9.42
CA ASP A 68 -13.35 4.48 9.67
C ASP A 68 -13.53 5.40 8.44
N THR A 69 -14.76 5.85 8.17
CA THR A 69 -15.10 6.61 6.95
C THR A 69 -14.58 8.05 6.93
N LYS A 70 -13.92 8.49 8.01
CA LYS A 70 -13.52 9.88 8.22
C LYS A 70 -12.12 10.21 7.69
N LEU A 71 -11.24 9.23 7.57
CA LEU A 71 -9.85 9.41 7.13
C LEU A 71 -9.46 8.27 6.18
N THR A 72 -8.62 8.57 5.19
CA THR A 72 -7.98 7.51 4.42
C THR A 72 -7.04 6.71 5.32
N GLN A 73 -6.78 5.44 4.99
CA GLN A 73 -5.89 4.60 5.81
C GLN A 73 -4.48 5.19 5.90
N GLU A 74 -3.99 5.79 4.81
CA GLU A 74 -2.68 6.44 4.78
C GLU A 74 -2.62 7.65 5.72
N GLU A 75 -3.67 8.48 5.78
CA GLU A 75 -3.73 9.61 6.70
C GLU A 75 -3.78 9.17 8.16
N LEU A 76 -4.57 8.14 8.46
CA LEU A 76 -4.66 7.60 9.80
C LEU A 76 -3.32 7.02 10.27
N LEU A 77 -2.62 6.33 9.37
CA LEU A 77 -1.31 5.79 9.69
C LEU A 77 -0.25 6.90 9.78
N LYS A 78 -0.34 7.99 9.01
CA LYS A 78 0.47 9.22 9.23
C LYS A 78 0.20 9.86 10.59
N VAL A 79 -1.05 9.84 11.07
CA VAL A 79 -1.39 10.28 12.44
C VAL A 79 -0.73 9.36 13.47
N ILE A 80 -0.72 8.03 13.23
CA ILE A 80 0.00 7.08 14.08
C ILE A 80 1.50 7.34 14.04
N SER A 81 2.10 7.55 12.86
CA SER A 81 3.50 7.93 12.68
C SER A 81 3.85 9.18 13.48
N ARG A 82 2.99 10.21 13.45
CA ARG A 82 3.16 11.44 14.24
C ARG A 82 3.30 11.18 15.74
N LEU A 83 2.71 10.10 16.26
CA LEU A 83 2.86 9.69 17.67
C LEU A 83 4.17 8.96 17.92
N LEU A 84 4.69 8.22 16.94
CA LEU A 84 6.01 7.58 17.01
C LEU A 84 7.15 8.61 17.07
N PHE A 85 6.96 9.79 16.49
CA PHE A 85 7.92 10.91 16.60
C PHE A 85 8.00 11.52 18.00
N SER A 86 7.06 11.20 18.91
CA SER A 86 7.21 11.53 20.34
C SER A 86 8.16 10.52 21.00
N ALA A 87 9.45 10.71 20.77
CA ALA A 87 10.49 9.82 21.27
C ALA A 87 10.35 9.56 22.79
N PRO A 88 10.69 8.34 23.25
CA PRO A 88 11.07 7.16 22.48
C PRO A 88 9.88 6.40 21.85
N GLY A 89 10.12 5.69 20.73
CA GLY A 89 9.10 4.94 19.98
C GLY A 89 8.57 3.69 20.72
N PRO A 90 7.55 2.99 20.20
CA PRO A 90 6.82 1.97 20.96
C PRO A 90 7.61 0.67 21.14
N HIS A 91 7.38 0.03 22.27
CA HIS A 91 7.88 -1.32 22.53
C HIS A 91 7.02 -2.38 21.82
N VAL A 92 5.72 -2.10 21.65
CA VAL A 92 4.80 -3.01 20.99
C VAL A 92 3.64 -2.27 20.31
N PHE A 93 3.27 -2.74 19.12
CA PHE A 93 1.99 -2.49 18.47
C PHE A 93 1.06 -3.68 18.77
N LEU A 94 -0.05 -3.42 19.46
CA LEU A 94 -1.08 -4.43 19.71
C LEU A 94 -2.18 -4.28 18.66
N VAL A 95 -2.31 -5.28 17.80
CA VAL A 95 -3.38 -5.34 16.79
C VAL A 95 -4.62 -5.96 17.43
N VAL A 96 -5.56 -5.10 17.79
CA VAL A 96 -6.77 -5.47 18.54
C VAL A 96 -7.86 -5.94 17.58
N LEU A 97 -8.27 -7.19 17.75
CA LEU A 97 -9.25 -7.92 16.94
C LEU A 97 -10.37 -8.43 17.84
N LYS A 98 -11.58 -8.53 17.31
CA LYS A 98 -12.70 -9.17 18.02
C LYS A 98 -12.69 -10.67 17.73
N LEU A 99 -12.83 -11.50 18.75
CA LEU A 99 -12.93 -12.95 18.58
C LEU A 99 -14.16 -13.33 17.74
N GLY A 100 -14.00 -14.30 16.84
CA GLY A 100 -15.03 -14.69 15.87
C GLY A 100 -15.31 -13.67 14.76
N GLY A 101 -14.61 -12.53 14.74
CA GLY A 101 -14.82 -11.44 13.80
C GLY A 101 -13.69 -11.27 12.78
N PHE A 102 -12.93 -12.32 12.46
CA PHE A 102 -11.78 -12.25 11.55
C PHE A 102 -12.22 -12.05 10.10
N THR A 103 -12.06 -10.82 9.59
CA THR A 103 -12.44 -10.40 8.23
C THR A 103 -11.22 -10.17 7.34
N GLU A 104 -11.45 -10.02 6.04
CA GLU A 104 -10.39 -9.66 5.07
C GLU A 104 -9.77 -8.30 5.40
N GLU A 105 -10.58 -7.30 5.76
CA GLU A 105 -10.10 -6.00 6.26
C GLU A 105 -9.10 -6.13 7.43
N GLN A 106 -9.28 -7.14 8.29
CA GLN A 106 -8.37 -7.34 9.42
C GLN A 106 -7.04 -7.98 9.00
N GLN A 107 -7.01 -8.75 7.91
CA GLN A 107 -5.76 -9.24 7.33
C GLN A 107 -4.90 -8.09 6.80
N GLU A 108 -5.55 -7.10 6.20
CA GLU A 108 -4.88 -5.92 5.65
C GLU A 108 -4.23 -5.05 6.74
N ILE A 109 -4.65 -5.13 8.01
CA ILE A 109 -4.09 -4.30 9.09
C ILE A 109 -2.59 -4.52 9.27
N VAL A 110 -2.16 -5.79 9.34
CA VAL A 110 -0.73 -6.10 9.52
C VAL A 110 0.06 -5.75 8.26
N GLU A 111 -0.53 -5.92 7.08
CA GLU A 111 0.08 -5.50 5.82
C GLU A 111 0.24 -3.99 5.74
N MET A 112 -0.75 -3.22 6.21
CA MET A 112 -0.65 -1.76 6.32
C MET A 112 0.43 -1.33 7.32
N ILE A 113 0.55 -2.03 8.45
CA ILE A 113 1.62 -1.77 9.43
C ILE A 113 2.98 -2.03 8.79
N GLN A 114 3.16 -3.17 8.13
CA GLN A 114 4.41 -3.51 7.44
C GLN A 114 4.71 -2.56 6.29
N LYS A 115 3.69 -2.17 5.51
CA LYS A 115 3.84 -1.25 4.39
C LYS A 115 4.34 0.12 4.83
N LEU A 116 3.92 0.62 6.00
CA LEU A 116 4.24 1.98 6.44
C LEU A 116 5.35 2.06 7.48
N PHE A 117 5.49 1.03 8.32
CA PHE A 117 6.53 0.94 9.35
C PHE A 117 7.63 -0.06 8.97
N GLY A 118 7.59 -0.59 7.76
CA GLY A 118 8.56 -1.56 7.24
C GLY A 118 8.38 -2.96 7.83
N ASP A 119 9.02 -3.94 7.20
CA ASP A 119 8.95 -5.34 7.63
C ASP A 119 9.47 -5.55 9.06
N GLU A 120 10.40 -4.71 9.50
CA GLU A 120 10.94 -4.72 10.87
C GLU A 120 9.87 -4.43 11.93
N ALA A 121 8.80 -3.71 11.60
CA ALA A 121 7.70 -3.45 12.53
C ALA A 121 6.99 -4.74 12.99
N SER A 122 7.04 -5.80 12.17
CA SER A 122 6.49 -7.12 12.52
C SER A 122 7.11 -7.69 13.81
N LYS A 123 8.40 -7.39 14.07
CA LYS A 123 9.14 -7.80 15.27
C LYS A 123 8.57 -7.18 16.54
N TYR A 124 7.91 -6.03 16.42
CA TYR A 124 7.30 -5.28 17.52
C TYR A 124 5.78 -5.37 17.49
N THR A 125 5.20 -6.33 16.76
CA THR A 125 3.75 -6.44 16.59
C THR A 125 3.22 -7.73 17.21
N MET A 126 2.14 -7.62 17.97
CA MET A 126 1.43 -8.74 18.60
C MET A 126 -0.07 -8.61 18.37
N ALA A 127 -0.75 -9.73 18.10
CA ALA A 127 -2.20 -9.76 17.97
C ALA A 127 -2.88 -9.84 19.35
N VAL A 128 -3.97 -9.10 19.55
CA VAL A 128 -4.79 -9.17 20.76
C VAL A 128 -6.23 -9.45 20.36
N PHE A 129 -6.77 -10.58 20.82
CA PHE A 129 -8.15 -10.99 20.57
C PHE A 129 -9.01 -10.63 21.77
N THR A 130 -9.97 -9.73 21.59
CA THR A 130 -10.93 -9.32 22.62
C THR A 130 -12.14 -10.25 22.62
N HIS A 131 -12.93 -10.20 23.70
CA HIS A 131 -14.05 -11.12 23.96
C HIS A 131 -13.56 -12.55 24.22
N GLY A 132 -12.49 -12.67 25.03
CA GLY A 132 -11.97 -13.97 25.48
C GLY A 132 -12.98 -14.79 26.28
N ASP A 133 -14.02 -14.17 26.83
CA ASP A 133 -15.17 -14.83 27.48
C ASP A 133 -15.90 -15.83 26.57
N LEU A 134 -15.73 -15.72 25.24
CA LEU A 134 -16.31 -16.63 24.26
C LEU A 134 -15.54 -17.94 24.08
N LEU A 135 -14.36 -18.09 24.70
CA LEU A 135 -13.54 -19.29 24.65
C LEU A 135 -13.27 -19.82 26.06
N ASP A 136 -13.24 -21.15 26.22
CA ASP A 136 -12.67 -21.79 27.41
C ASP A 136 -11.14 -21.90 27.33
N ASP A 137 -10.49 -22.18 28.46
CA ASP A 137 -9.02 -22.23 28.57
C ASP A 137 -8.38 -23.26 27.61
N ALA A 138 -9.06 -24.36 27.33
CA ALA A 138 -8.59 -25.38 26.39
C ALA A 138 -8.64 -24.85 24.95
N THR A 139 -9.73 -24.18 24.59
CA THR A 139 -9.96 -23.63 23.26
C THR A 139 -9.10 -22.39 23.00
N MET A 140 -8.68 -21.63 24.01
CA MET A 140 -7.82 -20.45 23.81
C MET A 140 -6.44 -20.75 23.20
N LYS A 141 -5.86 -21.92 23.48
CA LYS A 141 -4.57 -22.32 22.89
C LYS A 141 -4.73 -22.83 21.47
N ASP A 142 -5.84 -23.50 21.20
CA ASP A 142 -6.08 -24.13 19.91
C ASP A 142 -6.89 -23.25 18.95
N PHE A 143 -7.42 -22.12 19.40
CA PHE A 143 -8.33 -21.26 18.62
C PHE A 143 -7.80 -20.84 17.23
N PRO A 144 -6.49 -20.59 17.03
CA PRO A 144 -6.00 -20.25 15.70
C PRO A 144 -6.03 -21.43 14.73
N HIS A 145 -5.96 -22.67 15.25
CA HIS A 145 -5.79 -23.86 14.44
C HIS A 145 -7.01 -24.13 13.56
N GLY A 146 -6.75 -24.42 12.28
CA GLY A 146 -7.78 -24.73 11.31
C GLY A 146 -8.33 -23.51 10.54
N ASN A 147 -7.84 -22.30 10.84
CA ASN A 147 -8.06 -21.12 10.00
C ASN A 147 -6.73 -20.62 9.44
N SER A 148 -6.36 -21.07 8.25
CA SER A 148 -5.08 -20.75 7.61
C SER A 148 -4.85 -19.25 7.41
N LYS A 149 -5.91 -18.47 7.18
CA LYS A 149 -5.82 -17.01 7.07
C LYS A 149 -5.44 -16.37 8.41
N LEU A 150 -6.03 -16.85 9.51
CA LEU A 150 -5.74 -16.39 10.86
C LEU A 150 -4.34 -16.83 11.33
N GLU A 151 -3.95 -18.07 11.04
CA GLU A 151 -2.60 -18.58 11.32
C GLU A 151 -1.53 -17.74 10.60
N SER A 152 -1.75 -17.48 9.30
CA SER A 152 -0.88 -16.62 8.50
C SER A 152 -0.77 -15.20 9.08
N PHE A 153 -1.90 -14.63 9.51
CA PHE A 153 -1.93 -13.32 10.16
C PHE A 153 -1.11 -13.31 11.46
N ILE A 154 -1.30 -14.30 12.34
CA ILE A 154 -0.55 -14.41 13.60
C ILE A 154 0.94 -14.62 13.30
N ALA A 155 1.29 -15.40 12.28
CA ALA A 155 2.69 -15.62 11.88
C ALA A 155 3.39 -14.34 11.38
N LYS A 156 2.63 -13.38 10.83
CA LYS A 156 3.14 -12.04 10.50
C LYS A 156 3.36 -11.17 11.75
N CYS A 157 2.65 -11.44 12.85
CA CYS A 157 2.87 -10.79 14.15
C CYS A 157 3.95 -11.55 14.93
N LYS A 158 5.22 -11.11 14.90
CA LYS A 158 6.31 -11.88 15.53
C LYS A 158 6.27 -11.89 17.06
N GLY A 159 5.46 -11.03 17.68
CA GLY A 159 5.10 -11.12 19.10
C GLY A 159 4.07 -12.21 19.42
N GLY A 160 3.53 -12.91 18.41
CA GLY A 160 2.48 -13.89 18.56
C GLY A 160 1.13 -13.26 18.87
N TYR A 161 0.35 -13.90 19.76
CA TYR A 161 -0.96 -13.42 20.15
C TYR A 161 -1.23 -13.51 21.66
N HIS A 162 -2.24 -12.76 22.08
CA HIS A 162 -2.82 -12.81 23.41
C HIS A 162 -4.35 -12.71 23.32
N VAL A 163 -5.07 -13.47 24.16
CA VAL A 163 -6.54 -13.43 24.24
C VAL A 163 -6.90 -12.65 25.50
N PHE A 164 -7.82 -11.70 25.37
CA PHE A 164 -8.10 -10.69 26.37
C PHE A 164 -9.61 -10.65 26.64
N ASN A 165 -10.00 -10.71 27.92
CA ASN A 165 -11.38 -10.48 28.34
C ASN A 165 -11.46 -9.10 29.00
N ASN A 166 -12.05 -8.13 28.29
CA ASN A 166 -12.13 -6.75 28.76
C ASN A 166 -13.12 -6.56 29.93
N GLU A 167 -14.01 -7.53 30.17
CA GLU A 167 -14.95 -7.55 31.29
C GLU A 167 -14.34 -8.23 32.53
N ASP A 168 -13.27 -9.01 32.35
CA ASP A 168 -12.55 -9.63 33.46
C ASP A 168 -11.60 -8.62 34.12
N HIS A 169 -11.71 -8.49 35.44
CA HIS A 169 -10.85 -7.63 36.25
C HIS A 169 -9.69 -8.39 36.88
N ASN A 170 -9.48 -9.66 36.51
CA ASN A 170 -8.36 -10.46 36.94
C ASN A 170 -7.02 -9.82 36.51
N PRO A 171 -6.15 -9.43 37.47
CA PRO A 171 -4.85 -8.85 37.15
C PRO A 171 -3.90 -9.81 36.40
N SER A 172 -4.15 -11.12 36.41
CA SER A 172 -3.28 -12.10 35.77
C SER A 172 -3.21 -11.91 34.25
N GLN A 173 -4.33 -11.60 33.57
CA GLN A 173 -4.32 -11.41 32.11
C GLN A 173 -3.38 -10.28 31.68
N VAL A 174 -3.36 -9.19 32.46
CA VAL A 174 -2.51 -8.03 32.19
C VAL A 174 -1.05 -8.38 32.48
N THR A 175 -0.81 -9.14 33.56
CA THR A 175 0.53 -9.62 33.92
C THR A 175 1.10 -10.52 32.82
N GLU A 176 0.32 -11.49 32.35
CA GLU A 176 0.70 -12.40 31.25
C GLU A 176 0.95 -11.65 29.93
N LEU A 177 0.14 -10.64 29.61
CA LEU A 177 0.36 -9.78 28.45
C LEU A 177 1.70 -9.04 28.57
N LEU A 178 1.98 -8.43 29.73
CA LEU A 178 3.22 -7.70 29.96
C LEU A 178 4.45 -8.62 29.92
N GLU A 179 4.33 -9.86 30.42
CA GLU A 179 5.38 -10.87 30.30
C GLU A 179 5.65 -11.27 28.84
N LYS A 180 4.61 -11.43 28.02
CA LYS A 180 4.76 -11.69 26.59
C LYS A 180 5.46 -10.53 25.88
N ILE A 181 5.09 -9.29 26.24
CA ILE A 181 5.74 -8.09 25.69
C ILE A 181 7.21 -8.02 26.12
N ASP A 182 7.53 -8.27 27.38
CA ASP A 182 8.91 -8.30 27.88
C ASP A 182 9.77 -9.35 27.15
N LYS A 183 9.24 -10.55 26.95
CA LYS A 183 9.90 -11.59 26.14
C LYS A 183 10.15 -11.14 24.71
N MET A 184 9.15 -10.55 24.05
CA MET A 184 9.28 -10.02 22.69
C MET A 184 10.36 -8.93 22.62
N VAL A 185 10.36 -7.99 23.57
CA VAL A 185 11.34 -6.91 23.65
C VAL A 185 12.76 -7.45 23.87
N LYS A 186 12.93 -8.45 24.74
CA LYS A 186 14.22 -9.14 24.95
C LYS A 186 14.73 -9.82 23.68
N VAL A 187 13.87 -10.50 22.94
CA VAL A 187 14.22 -11.09 21.63
C VAL A 187 14.68 -10.01 20.64
N ASN A 188 14.10 -8.81 20.73
CA ASN A 188 14.52 -7.65 19.94
C ASN A 188 15.70 -6.87 20.57
N GLY A 189 16.51 -7.53 21.40
CA GLY A 189 17.72 -6.93 22.00
C GLY A 189 17.45 -5.90 23.10
N GLY A 190 16.25 -5.91 23.70
CA GLY A 190 15.83 -4.92 24.68
C GLY A 190 15.42 -3.57 24.07
N SER A 191 15.30 -3.51 22.74
CA SER A 191 15.02 -2.27 22.02
C SER A 191 13.51 -2.03 21.82
N HIS A 192 13.19 -0.88 21.25
CA HIS A 192 11.87 -0.47 20.81
C HIS A 192 11.92 -0.12 19.33
N TYR A 193 10.75 -0.01 18.69
CA TYR A 193 10.67 0.44 17.32
C TYR A 193 11.16 1.89 17.21
N THR A 194 12.20 2.13 16.41
CA THR A 194 12.91 3.41 16.38
C THR A 194 12.48 4.30 15.22
N ASN A 195 12.75 5.60 15.35
CA ASN A 195 12.57 6.55 14.26
C ASN A 195 13.46 6.23 13.05
N GLU A 196 14.64 5.63 13.27
CA GLU A 196 15.51 5.20 12.16
C GLU A 196 14.89 4.06 11.36
N MET A 197 14.28 3.06 12.03
CA MET A 197 13.51 2.01 11.37
C MET A 197 12.37 2.60 10.55
N PHE A 198 11.68 3.59 11.10
CA PHE A 198 10.61 4.31 10.40
C PHE A 198 11.10 5.06 9.16
N GLN A 199 12.16 5.85 9.28
CA GLN A 199 12.73 6.58 8.14
C GLN A 199 13.24 5.63 7.05
N LYS A 200 13.74 4.45 7.43
CA LYS A 200 14.13 3.41 6.48
C LYS A 200 12.91 2.88 5.72
N ALA A 201 11.78 2.66 6.40
CA ALA A 201 10.54 2.26 5.77
C ALA A 201 10.02 3.35 4.81
N GLU A 202 10.01 4.62 5.23
CA GLU A 202 9.57 5.73 4.37
C GLU A 202 10.41 5.85 3.09
N ARG A 203 11.74 5.75 3.20
CA ARG A 203 12.62 5.76 2.03
C ARG A 203 12.32 4.61 1.07
N ALA A 204 12.14 3.39 1.58
CA ALA A 204 11.83 2.24 0.74
C ALA A 204 10.51 2.39 -0.02
N ILE A 205 9.50 3.03 0.60
CA ILE A 205 8.23 3.34 -0.07
C ILE A 205 8.43 4.36 -1.19
N GLU A 206 9.23 5.40 -0.95
CA GLU A 206 9.48 6.44 -1.94
C GLU A 206 10.29 5.90 -3.13
N ASP A 207 11.36 5.14 -2.86
CA ASP A 207 12.18 4.48 -3.89
C ASP A 207 11.32 3.57 -4.79
N GLU A 208 10.38 2.82 -4.20
CA GLU A 208 9.47 1.96 -4.96
C GLU A 208 8.44 2.76 -5.77
N LYS A 209 7.93 3.88 -5.25
CA LYS A 209 7.05 4.78 -6.00
C LYS A 209 7.77 5.37 -7.21
N GLU A 210 8.99 5.85 -7.04
CA GLU A 210 9.81 6.38 -8.13
C GLU A 210 10.06 5.30 -9.20
N ARG A 211 10.36 4.06 -8.78
CA ARG A 211 10.54 2.93 -9.70
C ARG A 211 9.28 2.65 -10.51
N ILE A 212 8.11 2.55 -9.85
CA ILE A 212 6.83 2.31 -10.53
C ILE A 212 6.49 3.45 -11.51
N LEU A 213 6.72 4.71 -11.10
CA LEU A 213 6.48 5.86 -11.95
C LEU A 213 7.33 5.80 -13.22
N LYS A 214 8.64 5.54 -13.07
CA LYS A 214 9.56 5.43 -14.20
C LYS A 214 9.19 4.28 -15.13
N GLU A 215 8.86 3.10 -14.59
CA GLU A 215 8.41 1.96 -15.37
C GLU A 215 7.12 2.26 -16.16
N SER A 216 6.18 2.98 -15.54
CA SER A 216 4.94 3.42 -16.18
C SER A 216 5.19 4.42 -17.32
N GLU A 217 6.09 5.38 -17.13
CA GLU A 217 6.49 6.33 -18.16
C GLU A 217 7.18 5.65 -19.35
N GLU A 218 8.11 4.74 -19.09
CA GLU A 218 8.78 3.94 -20.12
C GLU A 218 7.79 3.05 -20.89
N GLN A 219 6.80 2.48 -20.20
CA GLN A 219 5.74 1.72 -20.86
C GLN A 219 4.90 2.62 -21.77
N ARG A 220 4.50 3.80 -21.30
CA ARG A 220 3.70 4.75 -22.08
C ARG A 220 4.45 5.26 -23.32
N LEU A 221 5.75 5.49 -23.21
CA LEU A 221 6.61 5.87 -24.34
C LEU A 221 6.67 4.75 -25.38
N ARG A 222 6.89 3.50 -24.95
CA ARG A 222 6.90 2.32 -25.84
C ARG A 222 5.56 2.11 -26.55
N GLU A 223 4.45 2.31 -25.86
CA GLU A 223 3.10 2.23 -26.46
C GLU A 223 2.89 3.35 -27.50
N MET A 224 3.33 4.57 -27.20
CA MET A 224 3.25 5.70 -28.13
C MET A 224 4.09 5.47 -29.40
N GLU A 225 5.31 4.95 -29.26
CA GLU A 225 6.19 4.62 -30.39
C GLU A 225 5.58 3.54 -31.28
N LYS A 226 5.01 2.48 -30.69
CA LYS A 226 4.31 1.44 -31.45
C LYS A 226 3.11 1.99 -32.19
N LEU A 227 2.32 2.85 -31.55
CA LEU A 227 1.16 3.48 -32.18
C LEU A 227 1.58 4.35 -33.37
N LYS A 228 2.65 5.15 -33.20
CA LYS A 228 3.22 5.98 -34.25
C LYS A 228 3.72 5.14 -35.44
N ALA A 229 4.50 4.09 -35.18
CA ALA A 229 5.01 3.20 -36.22
C ALA A 229 3.88 2.47 -36.98
N THR A 230 2.79 2.12 -36.27
CA THR A 230 1.60 1.51 -36.90
C THR A 230 0.92 2.51 -37.83
N PHE A 231 0.69 3.75 -37.38
CA PHE A 231 0.07 4.79 -38.18
C PHE A 231 0.92 5.17 -39.40
N GLU A 232 2.23 5.33 -39.23
CA GLU A 232 3.17 5.57 -40.33
C GLU A 232 3.15 4.42 -41.34
N GLY A 233 3.12 3.17 -40.86
CA GLY A 233 3.01 1.99 -41.70
C GLY A 233 1.69 1.94 -42.49
N GLU A 234 0.57 2.37 -41.92
CA GLU A 234 -0.72 2.47 -42.61
C GLU A 234 -0.72 3.57 -43.67
N LEU A 235 -0.18 4.75 -43.35
CA LEU A 235 -0.03 5.85 -44.32
C LEU A 235 0.82 5.44 -45.52
N LEU A 236 1.95 4.75 -45.28
CA LEU A 236 2.82 4.25 -46.35
C LEU A 236 2.10 3.21 -47.24
N ARG A 237 1.29 2.33 -46.66
CA ARG A 237 0.51 1.35 -47.43
C ARG A 237 -0.55 2.01 -48.30
N GLU A 238 -1.22 3.04 -47.79
CA GLU A 238 -2.20 3.81 -48.57
C GLU A 238 -1.54 4.60 -49.70
N ASP A 239 -0.40 5.23 -49.45
CA ASP A 239 0.38 5.93 -50.50
C ASP A 239 0.85 4.96 -51.60
N GLU A 240 1.34 3.77 -51.23
CA GLU A 240 1.76 2.75 -52.20
C GLU A 240 0.58 2.26 -53.05
N LYS A 241 -0.59 2.05 -52.45
CA LYS A 241 -1.82 1.69 -53.20
C LYS A 241 -2.20 2.79 -54.18
N LEU A 242 -2.15 4.05 -53.76
CA LEU A 242 -2.48 5.19 -54.62
C LEU A 242 -1.51 5.28 -55.80
N ARG A 243 -0.20 5.15 -55.56
CA ARG A 243 0.81 5.11 -56.63
C ARG A 243 0.59 3.98 -57.62
N ARG A 244 0.33 2.75 -57.14
CA ARG A 244 0.05 1.60 -58.02
C ARG A 244 -1.18 1.84 -58.90
N LYS A 245 -2.21 2.49 -58.34
CA LYS A 245 -3.41 2.86 -59.10
C LYS A 245 -3.10 3.89 -60.18
N GLN A 246 -2.37 4.96 -59.84
CA GLN A 246 -1.94 5.98 -60.80
C GLN A 246 -1.05 5.40 -61.92
N GLU A 247 -0.12 4.52 -61.58
CA GLU A 247 0.75 3.84 -62.55
C GLU A 247 -0.07 2.95 -63.50
N SER A 248 -1.09 2.24 -63.00
CA SER A 248 -2.01 1.45 -63.82
C SER A 248 -2.83 2.33 -64.77
N GLU A 249 -3.42 3.42 -64.28
CA GLU A 249 -4.20 4.37 -65.08
C GLU A 249 -3.34 5.04 -66.16
N ALA A 250 -2.08 5.38 -65.85
CA ALA A 250 -1.15 5.96 -66.81
C ALA A 250 -0.77 4.98 -67.94
N ARG A 251 -0.58 3.68 -67.61
CA ARG A 251 -0.31 2.64 -68.60
C ARG A 251 -1.50 2.43 -69.54
N GLU A 252 -2.71 2.31 -68.99
CA GLU A 252 -3.94 2.17 -69.76
C GLU A 252 -4.15 3.36 -70.72
N ASN A 253 -3.94 4.59 -70.24
CA ASN A 253 -3.99 5.78 -71.08
C ASN A 253 -2.93 5.76 -72.20
N ALA A 254 -1.69 5.36 -71.91
CA ALA A 254 -0.63 5.29 -72.91
C ALA A 254 -0.94 4.24 -74.01
N GLU A 255 -1.48 3.09 -73.63
CA GLU A 255 -1.93 2.04 -74.56
C GLU A 255 -3.07 2.56 -75.46
N ASN A 256 -4.07 3.21 -74.89
CA ASN A 256 -5.17 3.82 -75.65
C ASN A 256 -4.70 4.96 -76.59
N THR A 257 -3.70 5.74 -76.18
CA THR A 257 -3.15 6.85 -77.00
C THR A 257 -2.28 6.35 -78.16
N ASN A 258 -1.53 5.26 -77.96
CA ASN A 258 -0.76 4.60 -79.02
C ASN A 258 -1.66 3.99 -80.09
N HIS A 259 -2.85 3.50 -79.71
CA HIS A 259 -3.83 2.99 -80.65
C HIS A 259 -4.43 4.10 -81.55
N LEU A 260 -4.34 5.38 -81.15
CA LEU A 260 -4.78 6.54 -81.93
C LEU A 260 -3.71 7.11 -82.88
N ARG A 261 -2.40 6.85 -82.65
CA ARG A 261 -1.30 7.42 -83.45
C ARG A 261 -0.86 6.59 -84.67
N ALA A 262 -1.54 5.47 -84.96
CA ALA A 262 -1.28 4.64 -86.15
C ALA A 262 -1.92 5.19 -87.45
N SER A 263 -1.97 6.51 -87.63
CA SER A 263 -2.36 7.16 -88.89
C SER A 263 -1.22 8.06 -89.38
N PRO A 264 -0.72 7.91 -90.62
CA PRO A 264 0.44 8.64 -91.11
C PRO A 264 0.04 10.05 -91.55
N LEU A 265 0.41 11.09 -90.79
CA LEU A 265 0.93 12.38 -91.29
C LEU A 265 1.29 13.34 -90.12
N GLY A 266 2.59 13.62 -89.95
CA GLY A 266 3.10 14.97 -89.65
C GLY A 266 3.22 15.50 -88.20
N ILE A 267 4.48 15.77 -87.83
CA ILE A 267 5.00 16.85 -86.96
C ILE A 267 5.27 16.55 -85.46
N ALA A 268 6.51 16.85 -85.09
CA ALA A 268 7.16 16.73 -83.80
C ALA A 268 6.76 17.81 -82.78
N VAL A 269 6.64 17.41 -81.51
CA VAL A 269 6.94 18.18 -80.27
C VAL A 269 7.25 17.09 -79.23
N GLY A 270 8.41 16.99 -78.58
CA GLY A 270 9.12 18.02 -77.81
C GLY A 270 8.92 17.70 -76.32
N ALA A 271 10.03 17.49 -75.59
CA ALA A 271 10.10 17.00 -74.22
C ALA A 271 9.40 17.88 -73.15
N ALA A 272 9.00 17.25 -72.03
CA ALA A 272 8.93 17.71 -70.62
C ALA A 272 7.90 16.80 -69.89
N LEU A 273 8.12 16.18 -68.72
CA LEU A 273 8.79 16.62 -67.50
C LEU A 273 9.38 15.42 -66.74
N GLY A 274 10.71 15.41 -66.59
CA GLY A 274 11.33 15.00 -65.34
C GLY A 274 11.44 16.23 -64.43
N ALA A 275 11.41 16.03 -63.11
CA ALA A 275 11.23 17.02 -62.02
C ALA A 275 9.78 17.47 -61.87
N THR A 276 9.02 17.03 -60.86
CA THR A 276 9.21 17.24 -59.41
C THR A 276 8.60 16.03 -58.67
N VAL A 277 9.29 15.32 -57.77
CA VAL A 277 9.33 15.59 -56.32
C VAL A 277 10.65 15.02 -55.77
N GLY A 278 11.73 15.78 -55.94
CA GLY A 278 13.03 15.56 -55.27
C GLY A 278 13.34 16.62 -54.21
N ALA A 279 12.34 17.42 -53.79
CA ALA A 279 12.54 18.55 -52.89
C ALA A 279 11.35 18.71 -51.93
N VAL A 280 11.18 17.77 -51.01
CA VAL A 280 10.73 18.06 -49.63
C VAL A 280 11.45 17.08 -48.69
N VAL A 281 12.79 17.14 -48.70
CA VAL A 281 13.54 16.93 -47.46
C VAL A 281 13.99 18.33 -47.06
N ASN A 282 13.62 18.73 -45.85
CA ASN A 282 14.13 19.87 -45.09
C ASN A 282 13.32 21.19 -45.12
N ALA A 283 12.22 21.24 -44.37
CA ALA A 283 11.76 22.45 -43.68
C ALA A 283 10.80 22.09 -42.52
N CYS A 284 11.35 21.51 -41.45
CA CYS A 284 10.87 21.62 -40.06
C CYS A 284 11.86 20.91 -39.14
N ASN A 285 13.06 21.48 -39.04
CA ASN A 285 14.01 21.22 -37.94
C ASN A 285 14.88 22.46 -37.78
N SER A 286 14.30 23.54 -37.27
CA SER A 286 14.95 24.69 -36.62
C SER A 286 13.89 25.64 -36.08
N GLN A 287 13.32 25.27 -34.93
CA GLN A 287 13.00 26.17 -33.81
C GLN A 287 12.70 25.34 -32.57
#